data_AF-A0A645HHF4-F1
#
_entry.id   AF-A0A645HHF4-F1
#
_cell.length_a   1.000
_cell.length_b   1.000
_cell.length_c   1.000
_cell.angle_alpha   90.00
_cell.angle_beta   90.00
_cell.angle_gamma   90.00
#
_symmetry.space_group_name_H-M   'P 1'
#
loop_
_entity.id
_entity.type
_entity.pdbx_description
1 polymer ?
#
loop_
_entity_poly.entity_id
_entity_poly.type
_entity_poly.pdbx_seq_one_letter_code
_entity_poly.pdbx_strand_id
1 'polypeptide(L)'
;MRKWVPLVEEHSAGLKECWNCGDYSHAWGGTPAYQLTRSVLGVAPLAPGFRNVRIAPEFGPLTSAEGEVPTPYGAIRIYYDGVVCRCEVPGSITIETGGRHDVRVERR
;
A
#
# COMPACT_ATOMS: atom_id res chain seq x y z
N MET A 1 11.34 -5.34 -3.41
CA MET A 1 10.90 -5.38 -4.82
C MET A 1 11.89 -5.98 -5.82
N ARG A 2 13.22 -6.06 -5.59
CA ARG A 2 14.19 -6.58 -6.59
C ARG A 2 13.85 -7.95 -7.19
N LYS A 3 13.25 -8.86 -6.42
CA LYS A 3 12.86 -10.19 -6.92
C LYS A 3 11.83 -10.16 -8.05
N TRP A 4 11.00 -9.12 -8.14
CA TRP A 4 9.99 -8.98 -9.19
C TRP A 4 10.54 -8.36 -10.47
N VAL A 5 11.73 -7.76 -10.45
CA VAL A 5 12.32 -7.10 -11.64
C VAL A 5 12.48 -8.06 -12.81
N PRO A 6 13.12 -9.24 -12.66
CA PRO A 6 13.26 -10.17 -13.78
C PRO A 6 11.92 -10.67 -14.34
N LEU A 7 10.91 -10.83 -13.46
CA LEU A 7 9.58 -11.28 -13.90
C LEU A 7 8.85 -10.23 -14.75
N VAL A 8 8.99 -8.96 -14.37
CA VAL A 8 8.41 -7.83 -15.12
C VAL A 8 9.16 -7.61 -16.44
N GLU A 9 10.48 -7.81 -16.45
CA GLU A 9 11.29 -7.74 -17.68
C GLU A 9 10.96 -8.88 -18.65
N GLU A 10 10.70 -10.09 -18.14
CA GLU A 10 10.31 -11.25 -18.93
C GLU A 10 8.91 -11.10 -19.55
N HIS A 11 7.93 -10.61 -18.75
CA HIS A 11 6.57 -10.36 -19.24
C HIS A 11 5.88 -9.22 -18.47
N SER A 12 5.98 -8.00 -18.99
CA SER A 12 5.54 -6.77 -18.30
C SER A 12 4.04 -6.64 -18.07
N ALA A 13 3.22 -7.36 -18.84
CA ALA A 13 1.75 -7.29 -18.76
C ALA A 13 1.13 -8.36 -17.82
N GLY A 14 1.95 -9.16 -17.14
CA GLY A 14 1.49 -10.35 -16.44
C GLY A 14 2.21 -10.60 -15.11
N LEU A 15 1.67 -11.53 -14.34
CA LEU A 15 2.23 -11.97 -13.07
C LEU A 15 2.53 -13.46 -13.16
N LYS A 16 3.81 -13.81 -12.99
CA LYS A 16 4.27 -15.19 -13.14
C LYS A 16 3.85 -16.05 -11.95
N GLU A 17 3.48 -17.29 -12.22
CA GLU A 17 3.15 -18.30 -11.20
C GLU A 17 4.39 -18.65 -10.36
N CYS A 18 5.47 -19.11 -10.98
CA CYS A 18 6.70 -19.46 -10.26
C CYS A 18 7.90 -18.70 -10.84
N TRP A 19 8.99 -18.61 -10.09
CA TRP A 19 10.19 -17.89 -10.57
C TRP A 19 10.74 -18.47 -11.88
N ASN A 20 10.72 -19.81 -12.02
CA ASN A 20 11.36 -20.52 -13.14
C ASN A 20 10.37 -21.36 -13.97
N CYS A 21 9.06 -21.27 -13.73
CA CYS A 21 8.03 -22.03 -14.44
C CYS A 21 6.64 -21.41 -14.30
N GLY A 22 5.64 -22.04 -14.92
CA GLY A 22 4.22 -21.68 -14.80
C GLY A 22 3.75 -20.61 -15.79
N ASP A 23 2.53 -20.12 -15.57
CA ASP A 23 1.87 -19.14 -16.44
C ASP A 23 2.17 -17.67 -16.06
N TYR A 24 1.71 -16.71 -16.90
CA TYR A 24 1.87 -15.25 -16.70
C TYR A 24 0.58 -14.53 -16.23
N SER A 25 -0.43 -15.29 -15.81
CA SER A 25 -1.72 -14.78 -15.35
C SER A 25 -2.06 -15.35 -13.96
N HIS A 26 -1.08 -15.33 -13.07
CA HIS A 26 -1.20 -15.99 -11.78
C HIS A 26 -1.29 -14.99 -10.62
N ALA A 27 -2.46 -14.96 -9.97
CA ALA A 27 -2.80 -13.96 -8.96
C ALA A 27 -1.82 -13.95 -7.77
N TRP A 28 -1.28 -15.10 -7.34
CA TRP A 28 -0.36 -15.16 -6.21
C TRP A 28 0.97 -14.44 -6.47
N GLY A 29 1.29 -14.13 -7.74
CA GLY A 29 2.46 -13.36 -8.12
C GLY A 29 2.29 -11.87 -7.77
N GLY A 30 1.04 -11.44 -7.55
CA GLY A 30 0.62 -10.07 -7.27
C GLY A 30 0.83 -9.59 -5.83
N THR A 31 1.60 -10.32 -5.03
CA THR A 31 1.96 -9.94 -3.65
C THR A 31 2.46 -8.48 -3.51
N PRO A 32 3.18 -7.87 -4.48
CA PRO A 32 3.55 -6.46 -4.40
C PRO A 32 2.38 -5.50 -4.19
N ALA A 33 1.21 -5.75 -4.78
CA ALA A 33 0.05 -4.87 -4.60
C ALA A 33 -0.39 -4.77 -3.14
N TYR A 34 -0.38 -5.91 -2.43
CA TYR A 34 -0.66 -5.96 -0.99
C TYR A 34 0.47 -5.35 -0.16
N GLN A 35 1.74 -5.64 -0.50
CA GLN A 35 2.88 -5.16 0.26
C GLN A 35 3.07 -3.64 0.16
N LEU A 36 2.82 -3.04 -1.01
CA LEU A 36 2.90 -1.60 -1.20
C LEU A 36 1.85 -0.87 -0.35
N THR A 37 0.59 -1.32 -0.40
CA THR A 37 -0.49 -0.70 0.37
C THR A 37 -0.33 -0.90 1.89
N ARG A 38 0.03 -2.12 2.33
CA ARG A 38 0.17 -2.41 3.76
C ARG A 38 1.47 -1.89 4.38
N SER A 39 2.59 -2.06 3.70
CA SER A 39 3.92 -1.84 4.30
C SER A 39 4.55 -0.52 3.87
N VAL A 40 4.32 -0.05 2.64
CA VAL A 40 4.88 1.23 2.17
C VAL A 40 3.94 2.37 2.54
N LEU A 41 2.68 2.33 2.10
CA LEU A 41 1.67 3.29 2.54
C LEU A 41 1.29 3.12 4.02
N GLY A 42 1.57 1.95 4.59
CA GLY A 42 1.47 1.71 6.04
C GLY A 42 0.06 1.49 6.55
N VAL A 43 -0.92 1.23 5.67
CA VAL A 43 -2.34 1.08 6.03
C VAL A 43 -2.63 -0.38 6.39
N ALA A 44 -2.98 -0.64 7.65
CA ALA A 44 -3.28 -1.99 8.12
C ALA A 44 -4.54 -2.00 8.99
N PRO A 45 -5.52 -2.89 8.73
CA PRO A 45 -6.71 -3.00 9.59
C PRO A 45 -6.32 -3.52 10.97
N LEU A 46 -6.80 -2.84 12.01
CA LEU A 46 -6.70 -3.26 13.42
C LEU A 46 -8.00 -3.91 13.92
N ALA A 47 -9.10 -3.70 13.21
CA ALA A 47 -10.39 -4.33 13.46
C ALA A 47 -11.02 -4.84 12.16
N PRO A 48 -11.91 -5.85 12.22
CA PRO A 48 -12.63 -6.37 11.06
C PRO A 48 -13.32 -5.26 10.26
N GLY A 49 -13.27 -5.39 8.93
CA GLY A 49 -13.93 -4.46 8.02
C GLY A 49 -13.41 -3.02 8.09
N PHE A 50 -12.15 -2.79 8.50
CA PHE A 50 -11.49 -1.48 8.54
C PHE A 50 -12.16 -0.46 9.50
N ARG A 51 -12.85 -0.93 10.54
CA ARG A 51 -13.42 -0.04 11.57
C ARG A 51 -12.35 0.76 12.32
N ASN A 52 -11.22 0.10 12.58
CA ASN A 52 -10.00 0.69 13.13
C ASN A 52 -8.83 0.34 12.22
N VAL A 53 -7.96 1.30 11.93
CA VAL A 53 -6.86 1.15 10.99
C VAL A 53 -5.60 1.84 11.52
N ARG A 54 -4.46 1.15 11.44
CA ARG A 54 -3.16 1.74 11.68
C ARG A 54 -2.66 2.41 10.40
N ILE A 55 -2.16 3.64 10.52
CA ILE A 55 -1.47 4.36 9.45
C ILE A 55 -0.03 4.64 9.91
N ALA A 56 0.91 3.87 9.37
CA ALA A 56 2.31 3.99 9.71
C ALA A 56 3.20 3.76 8.47
N PRO A 57 3.36 4.77 7.61
CA PRO A 57 4.06 4.63 6.35
C PRO A 57 5.56 4.45 6.52
N GLU A 58 6.14 3.69 5.60
CA GLU A 58 7.57 3.41 5.51
C GLU A 58 8.05 3.56 4.07
N PHE A 59 8.39 4.79 3.70
CA PHE A 59 8.76 5.15 2.33
C PHE A 59 10.20 4.74 1.97
N GLY A 60 11.07 4.48 2.95
CA GLY A 60 12.47 4.13 2.70
C GLY A 60 13.15 5.17 1.80
N PRO A 61 13.70 4.78 0.63
CA PRO A 61 14.39 5.71 -0.28
C PRO A 61 13.45 6.43 -1.27
N LEU A 62 12.13 6.21 -1.20
CA LEU A 62 11.19 6.86 -2.12
C LEU A 62 11.17 8.37 -1.87
N THR A 63 11.18 9.15 -2.96
CA THR A 63 11.05 10.60 -2.92
C THR A 63 9.60 11.06 -3.06
N SER A 64 8.69 10.16 -3.44
CA SER A 64 7.26 10.39 -3.46
C SER A 64 6.51 9.06 -3.43
N ALA A 65 5.27 9.11 -2.96
CA ALA A 65 4.34 7.99 -3.03
C ALA A 65 2.91 8.50 -3.02
N GLU A 66 2.06 7.89 -3.84
CA GLU A 66 0.62 8.14 -3.85
C GLU A 66 -0.10 6.80 -3.98
N GLY A 67 -1.20 6.64 -3.25
CA GLY A 67 -2.06 5.49 -3.42
C GLY A 67 -3.32 5.52 -2.58
N GLU A 68 -4.25 4.66 -2.96
CA GLU A 68 -5.55 4.51 -2.33
C GLU A 68 -5.74 3.07 -1.82
N VAL A 69 -6.27 2.94 -0.61
CA VAL A 69 -6.67 1.66 -0.03
C VAL A 69 -8.19 1.65 0.09
N PRO A 70 -8.91 0.87 -0.74
CA PRO A 70 -10.36 0.81 -0.67
C PRO A 70 -10.81 0.15 0.63
N THR A 71 -11.84 0.72 1.26
CA THR A 71 -12.51 0.15 2.44
C THR A 71 -14.03 0.16 2.24
N PRO A 72 -14.80 -0.56 3.06
CA PRO A 72 -16.26 -0.49 3.03
C PRO A 72 -16.85 0.91 3.27
N TYR A 73 -16.09 1.86 3.81
CA TYR A 73 -16.56 3.22 4.12
C TYR A 73 -15.99 4.30 3.18
N GLY A 74 -15.29 3.88 2.12
CA GLY A 74 -14.55 4.76 1.21
C GLY A 74 -13.05 4.50 1.23
N ALA A 75 -12.34 5.10 0.28
CA ALA A 75 -10.90 4.94 0.18
C ALA A 75 -10.16 5.74 1.25
N ILE A 76 -9.11 5.15 1.81
CA ILE A 76 -8.06 5.87 2.53
C ILE A 76 -7.01 6.28 1.50
N ARG A 77 -6.68 7.57 1.42
CA ARG A 77 -5.68 8.07 0.47
C ARG A 77 -4.42 8.50 1.19
N ILE A 78 -3.26 8.19 0.61
CA ILE A 78 -1.96 8.60 1.11
C ILE A 78 -1.24 9.36 0.01
N TYR A 79 -0.68 10.51 0.37
CA TYR A 79 0.16 11.35 -0.47
C TYR A 79 1.46 11.66 0.26
N TYR A 80 2.58 11.48 -0.42
CA TYR A 80 3.90 11.79 0.09
C TYR A 80 4.75 12.42 -1.01
N ASP A 81 5.39 13.54 -0.70
CA ASP A 81 6.20 14.34 -1.63
C ASP A 81 7.70 14.35 -1.28
N GLY A 82 8.13 13.46 -0.38
CA GLY A 82 9.52 13.42 0.11
C GLY A 82 9.68 14.12 1.47
N VAL A 83 8.74 15.00 1.85
CA VAL A 83 8.82 15.77 3.09
C VAL A 83 7.56 15.60 3.93
N VAL A 84 6.39 15.79 3.33
CA VAL A 84 5.09 15.77 4.01
C VAL A 84 4.33 14.53 3.62
N CYS A 85 3.83 13.79 4.61
CA CYS A 85 2.87 12.72 4.41
C CYS A 85 1.46 13.21 4.79
N ARG A 86 0.55 13.26 3.83
CA ARG A 86 -0.87 13.55 4.04
C ARG A 86 -1.70 12.27 3.89
N CYS A 87 -2.68 12.12 4.77
CA CYS A 87 -3.63 11.02 4.74
C CYS A 87 -5.07 11.54 4.77
N GLU A 88 -5.87 11.17 3.77
CA GLU A 88 -7.32 11.38 3.79
C GLU A 88 -8.02 10.11 4.27
N VAL A 89 -8.89 10.25 5.26
CA VAL A 89 -9.61 9.12 5.88
C VAL A 89 -11.11 9.42 5.95
N PRO A 90 -12.00 8.48 5.56
CA PRO A 90 -13.42 8.60 5.83
C PRO A 90 -13.71 8.82 7.32
N GLY A 91 -14.57 9.78 7.67
CA GLY A 91 -14.82 10.16 9.07
C GLY A 91 -15.35 9.05 10.00
N SER A 92 -15.85 7.94 9.45
CA SER A 92 -16.35 6.78 10.21
C SER A 92 -15.28 5.77 10.64
N ILE A 93 -14.02 5.95 10.21
CA ILE A 93 -12.90 5.07 10.52
C ILE A 93 -12.09 5.67 11.67
N THR A 94 -11.83 4.88 12.72
CA THR A 94 -10.85 5.26 13.75
C THR A 94 -9.44 4.93 13.27
N ILE A 95 -8.48 5.78 13.64
CA ILE A 95 -7.10 5.61 13.20
C ILE A 95 -6.11 5.68 14.34
N GLU A 96 -5.03 4.93 14.19
CA GLU A 96 -3.84 4.99 15.02
C GLU A 96 -2.64 5.33 14.12
N THR A 97 -2.00 6.46 14.37
CA THR A 97 -0.78 6.85 13.62
C THR A 97 0.47 6.33 14.33
N GLY A 98 1.53 6.08 13.57
CA GLY A 98 2.83 5.70 14.13
C GLY A 98 3.91 5.58 13.06
N GLY A 99 5.06 5.05 13.44
CA GLY A 99 6.21 4.91 12.53
C GLY A 99 7.13 6.13 12.54
N ARG A 100 7.99 6.22 11.52
CA ARG A 100 9.04 7.25 11.42
C ARG A 100 8.58 8.56 10.79
N HIS A 101 7.52 8.53 10.00
CA HIS A 101 7.00 9.69 9.28
C HIS A 101 5.84 10.28 10.06
N ASP A 102 5.85 11.60 10.24
CA ASP A 102 4.68 12.32 10.75
C ASP A 102 3.59 12.34 9.68
N VAL A 103 2.35 12.04 10.08
CA VAL A 103 1.22 11.90 9.16
C VAL A 103 0.17 12.96 9.47
N ARG A 104 -0.05 13.86 8.51
CA ARG A 104 -1.13 14.86 8.57
C ARG A 104 -2.43 14.22 8.13
N VAL A 105 -3.34 14.04 9.08
CA VAL A 105 -4.63 13.38 8.84
C VAL A 105 -5.71 14.41 8.56
N GLU A 106 -6.39 14.24 7.44
CA GLU A 106 -7.55 15.01 7.02
C GLU A 106 -8.78 14.09 6.98
N ARG A 107 -9.87 14.51 7.63
CA ARG A 107 -11.12 13.75 7.63
C ARG A 107 -12.08 14.31 6.60
N ARG A 108 -12.70 13.41 5.84
CA ARG A 108 -13.76 13.70 4.88
C ARG A 108 -15.11 13.13 5.35
#